data_AF-A0A183NZG7-F1
#
_entry.id   AF-A0A183NZG7-F1
#
_cell.length_a   1.000
_cell.length_b   1.000
_cell.length_c   1.000
_cell.angle_alpha   90.00
_cell.angle_beta   90.00
_cell.angle_gamma   90.00
#
_symmetry.space_group_name_H-M   'P 1'
#
loop_
_entity.id
_entity.type
_entity.pdbx_description
1 polymer ?
#
loop_
_entity_poly.entity_id
_entity_poly.type
_entity_poly.pdbx_seq_one_letter_code
_entity_poly.pdbx_strand_id
1 'polypeptide(L)'
;MDLTGPHYREPDRSYLHQQKIPKDNGKYVLGLKKHHHKEWISIETLDRIKERKNKKTASNNSRTRAEKVQAQAECIEANKQVKKSIRADKKKYVEELAMTAEKAARERNMKQLHDTTKKLAGKYGKPERPVKDKEGGPITETQQQRNR
;
A
#
# COMPACT_ATOMS: atom_id res chain seq x y z
N MET A 1 43.01 -16.68 9.46
CA MET A 1 42.18 -16.07 8.40
C MET A 1 40.94 -15.56 9.09
N ASP A 2 40.99 -14.32 9.55
CA ASP A 2 39.96 -13.76 10.43
C ASP A 2 38.92 -13.04 9.58
N LEU A 3 37.73 -13.64 9.47
CA LEU A 3 36.59 -13.06 8.76
C LEU A 3 35.78 -12.18 9.71
N THR A 4 36.26 -10.97 9.98
CA THR A 4 35.47 -9.91 10.64
C THR A 4 35.21 -8.78 9.65
N GLY A 5 34.22 -8.98 8.77
CA GLY A 5 33.70 -7.91 7.93
C GLY A 5 32.92 -6.88 8.77
N PRO A 6 32.97 -5.58 8.46
CA PRO A 6 32.25 -4.57 9.22
C PRO A 6 30.75 -4.81 9.11
N HIS A 7 30.10 -4.92 10.28
CA HIS A 7 28.67 -5.02 10.43
C HIS A 7 28.04 -3.69 9.96
N TYR A 8 27.71 -3.59 8.68
CA TYR A 8 26.99 -2.43 8.14
C TYR A 8 25.66 -2.30 8.86
N ARG A 9 25.57 -1.33 9.78
CA ARG A 9 24.31 -0.91 10.38
C ARG A 9 23.53 -0.19 9.27
N GLU A 10 22.39 -0.75 8.86
CA GLU A 10 21.54 -0.08 7.88
C GLU A 10 21.27 1.36 8.32
N PRO A 11 21.52 2.38 7.47
CA PRO A 11 21.24 3.76 7.82
C PRO A 11 19.75 3.95 8.04
N ASP A 12 19.41 4.64 9.13
CA ASP A 12 18.03 4.96 9.49
C ASP A 12 17.35 5.69 8.32
N ARG A 13 16.36 5.04 7.69
CA ARG A 13 15.57 5.57 6.57
C ARG A 13 14.61 6.70 7.00
N SER A 14 14.71 7.21 8.23
CA SER A 14 13.92 8.34 8.72
C SER A 14 14.08 9.60 7.86
N TYR A 15 15.27 9.84 7.28
CA TYR A 15 15.53 10.99 6.40
C TYR A 15 14.70 11.01 5.10
N LEU A 16 14.35 9.84 4.56
CA LEU A 16 13.58 9.73 3.31
C LEU A 16 12.10 10.12 3.45
N HIS A 17 11.61 10.32 4.67
CA HIS A 17 10.20 10.57 4.97
C HIS A 17 9.96 11.97 5.58
N GLN A 18 10.95 12.86 5.53
CA GLN A 18 10.83 14.22 6.07
C GLN A 18 10.27 15.20 5.02
N GLN A 19 9.39 16.12 5.43
CA GLN A 19 8.85 17.20 4.61
C GLN A 19 8.84 18.51 5.42
N LYS A 20 9.04 19.66 4.76
CA LYS A 20 8.92 20.98 5.40
C LYS A 20 7.45 21.26 5.72
N ILE A 21 7.14 21.36 7.00
CA ILE A 21 5.81 21.72 7.50
C ILE A 21 5.83 23.22 7.88
N PRO A 22 4.98 24.06 7.27
CA PRO A 22 4.85 25.46 7.66
C PRO A 22 4.23 25.58 9.06
N LYS A 23 4.70 26.55 9.84
CA LYS A 23 4.16 26.94 11.14
C LYS A 23 3.61 28.36 11.08
N ASP A 24 2.70 28.70 11.99
CA ASP A 24 1.98 29.97 12.03
C ASP A 24 2.90 31.20 12.18
N ASN A 25 4.14 31.00 12.64
CA ASN A 25 5.17 32.03 12.77
C ASN A 25 6.10 32.16 11.54
N GLY A 26 5.73 31.56 10.39
CA GLY A 26 6.48 31.66 9.14
C GLY A 26 7.74 30.78 9.05
N LYS A 27 8.03 29.95 10.06
CA LYS A 27 9.17 29.01 10.04
C LYS A 27 8.76 27.65 9.49
N TYR A 28 9.68 26.99 8.80
CA TYR A 28 9.51 25.61 8.31
C TYR A 28 10.24 24.64 9.24
N VAL A 29 9.53 23.63 9.73
CA VAL A 29 10.11 22.54 10.53
C VAL A 29 10.11 21.27 9.69
N LEU A 30 11.19 20.48 9.76
CA LEU A 30 11.21 19.15 9.16
C LEU A 30 10.30 18.23 9.97
N GLY A 31 9.22 17.77 9.36
CA GLY A 31 8.25 16.85 9.98
C GLY A 31 8.05 15.59 9.16
N LEU A 32 7.47 14.56 9.77
CA LEU A 32 7.20 13.30 9.09
C LEU A 32 6.05 13.48 8.08
N LYS A 33 6.28 13.02 6.85
CA LYS A 33 5.27 12.99 5.79
C LYS A 33 4.09 12.15 6.26
N LYS A 34 2.90 12.75 6.30
CA LYS A 34 1.67 12.02 6.64
C LYS A 34 1.38 11.03 5.51
N HIS A 35 1.48 9.75 5.82
CA HIS A 35 1.03 8.71 4.90
C HIS A 35 -0.49 8.65 4.95
N HIS A 36 -1.15 9.08 3.89
CA HIS A 36 -2.56 8.77 3.71
C HIS A 36 -2.70 7.26 3.57
N HIS A 37 -3.40 6.65 4.52
CA HIS A 37 -3.78 5.26 4.40
C HIS A 37 -4.76 5.11 3.24
N LYS A 38 -4.67 3.99 2.52
CA LYS A 38 -5.63 3.71 1.46
C LYS A 38 -7.01 3.57 2.09
N GLU A 39 -8.04 4.07 1.41
CA GLU A 39 -9.44 4.08 1.89
C GLU A 39 -9.94 2.69 2.33
N TRP A 40 -9.37 1.61 1.79
CA TRP A 40 -9.79 0.25 2.10
C TRP A 40 -9.14 -0.36 3.35
N ILE A 41 -8.09 0.26 3.92
CA ILE A 41 -7.41 -0.29 5.10
C ILE A 41 -8.21 0.06 6.35
N SER A 42 -8.57 -0.95 7.14
CA SER A 42 -9.32 -0.74 8.38
C SER A 42 -8.45 -0.17 9.50
N ILE A 43 -9.09 0.54 10.44
CA ILE A 43 -8.43 1.06 11.65
C ILE A 43 -7.83 -0.09 12.46
N GLU A 44 -8.55 -1.20 12.59
CA GLU A 44 -8.07 -2.41 13.28
C GLU A 44 -6.75 -2.93 12.66
N THR A 45 -6.65 -3.00 11.32
CA THR A 45 -5.41 -3.39 10.65
C THR A 45 -4.28 -2.40 10.94
N LEU A 46 -4.54 -1.10 11.03
CA LEU A 46 -3.54 -0.09 11.38
C LEU A 46 -3.02 -0.28 12.81
N ASP A 47 -3.90 -0.58 13.76
CA ASP A 47 -3.52 -0.85 15.15
C ASP A 47 -2.66 -2.11 15.25
N ARG A 48 -3.00 -3.18 14.53
CA ARG A 48 -2.19 -4.41 14.46
C ARG A 48 -0.81 -4.17 13.84
N ILE A 49 -0.69 -3.27 12.86
CA ILE A 49 0.59 -2.85 12.30
C ILE A 49 1.44 -2.14 13.36
N LYS A 50 0.83 -1.25 14.14
CA LYS A 50 1.51 -0.53 15.24
C LYS A 50 1.97 -1.50 16.32
N GLU A 51 1.11 -2.41 16.73
CA GLU A 51 1.41 -3.44 17.73
C GLU A 51 2.56 -4.36 17.29
N ARG A 52 2.53 -4.84 16.03
CA ARG A 52 3.64 -5.61 15.44
C ARG A 52 4.96 -4.84 15.49
N LYS A 53 4.96 -3.53 15.18
CA LYS A 53 6.17 -2.70 15.24
C LYS A 53 6.73 -2.63 16.65
N ASN A 54 5.87 -2.43 17.64
CA ASN A 54 6.27 -2.39 19.05
C ASN A 54 6.87 -3.73 19.50
N LYS A 55 6.22 -4.86 19.17
CA LYS A 55 6.74 -6.20 19.44
C LYS A 55 8.11 -6.46 18.81
N LYS A 56 8.33 -5.96 17.59
CA LYS A 56 9.63 -6.03 16.92
C LYS A 56 10.70 -5.21 17.66
N THR A 57 10.37 -4.01 18.11
CA THR A 57 11.29 -3.16 18.89
C THR A 57 11.64 -3.81 20.24
N ALA A 58 10.68 -4.43 20.92
CA ALA A 58 10.91 -5.18 22.14
C ALA A 58 11.76 -6.44 21.91
N SER A 59 11.59 -7.14 20.78
CA SER A 59 12.49 -8.25 20.44
C SER A 59 13.94 -7.77 20.23
N ASN A 60 14.14 -6.62 19.58
CA ASN A 60 15.48 -6.07 19.34
C ASN A 60 16.20 -5.62 20.62
N ASN A 61 15.46 -5.22 21.66
CA ASN A 61 16.03 -4.75 22.92
C ASN A 61 16.17 -5.85 23.99
N SER A 62 15.69 -7.07 23.71
CA SER A 62 15.75 -8.19 24.65
C SER A 62 17.19 -8.60 25.01
N ARG A 63 17.36 -9.01 26.27
CA ARG A 63 18.67 -9.12 26.92
C ARG A 63 19.25 -10.52 26.80
N THR A 64 18.40 -11.54 26.88
CA THR A 64 18.81 -12.95 26.90
C THR A 64 18.47 -13.65 25.57
N ARG A 65 19.23 -14.69 25.20
CA ARG A 65 18.99 -15.45 23.95
C ARG A 65 17.61 -16.12 23.92
N ALA A 66 17.11 -16.62 25.06
CA ALA A 66 15.78 -17.23 25.15
C ALA A 66 14.66 -16.22 24.88
N GLU A 67 14.73 -15.05 25.49
CA GLU A 67 13.79 -13.93 25.26
C GLU A 67 13.77 -13.50 23.79
N LYS A 68 14.94 -13.45 23.13
CA LYS A 68 15.04 -13.15 21.68
C LYS A 68 14.24 -14.14 20.84
N VAL A 69 14.41 -15.44 21.10
CA VAL A 69 13.73 -16.51 20.33
C VAL A 69 12.22 -16.43 20.53
N GLN A 70 11.75 -16.23 21.76
CA GLN A 70 10.33 -16.08 22.07
C GLN A 70 9.73 -14.83 21.40
N ALA A 71 10.36 -13.66 21.58
CA ALA A 71 9.88 -12.42 21.00
C ALA A 71 9.93 -12.43 19.46
N GLN A 72 10.89 -13.15 18.86
CA GLN A 72 10.94 -13.36 17.42
C GLN A 72 9.75 -14.21 16.95
N ALA A 73 9.40 -15.28 17.66
CA ALA A 73 8.23 -16.11 17.35
C ALA A 73 6.92 -15.27 17.41
N GLU A 74 6.76 -14.45 18.44
CA GLU A 74 5.62 -13.53 18.56
C GLU A 74 5.55 -12.50 17.43
N CYS A 75 6.70 -11.93 17.03
CA CYS A 75 6.76 -10.99 15.91
C CYS A 75 6.43 -11.66 14.56
N ILE A 76 6.80 -12.94 14.38
CA ILE A 76 6.43 -13.74 13.20
C ILE A 76 4.91 -13.96 13.17
N GLU A 77 4.31 -14.34 14.30
CA GLU A 77 2.87 -14.59 14.37
C GLU A 77 2.07 -13.30 14.16
N ALA A 78 2.47 -12.20 14.81
CA ALA A 78 1.89 -10.88 14.58
C ALA A 78 1.99 -10.45 13.10
N ASN A 79 3.09 -10.79 12.41
CA ASN A 79 3.22 -10.54 10.97
C ASN A 79 2.20 -11.31 10.14
N LYS A 80 1.96 -12.58 10.48
CA LYS A 80 0.97 -13.41 9.77
C LYS A 80 -0.42 -12.84 9.96
N GLN A 81 -0.77 -12.41 11.18
CA GLN A 81 -2.06 -11.79 11.46
C GLN A 81 -2.27 -10.50 10.68
N VAL A 82 -1.28 -9.60 10.66
CA VAL A 82 -1.33 -8.37 9.84
C VAL A 82 -1.52 -8.70 8.35
N LYS A 83 -0.80 -9.70 7.82
CA LYS A 83 -0.99 -10.13 6.41
C LYS A 83 -2.39 -10.67 6.15
N LYS A 84 -2.97 -11.42 7.10
CA LYS A 84 -4.35 -11.92 7.01
C LYS A 84 -5.37 -10.78 7.04
N SER A 85 -5.22 -9.83 7.97
CA SER A 85 -6.16 -8.69 8.08
C SER A 85 -6.12 -7.80 6.84
N ILE A 86 -4.93 -7.51 6.30
CA ILE A 86 -4.77 -6.75 5.04
C ILE A 86 -5.48 -7.47 3.88
N ARG A 87 -5.42 -8.81 3.80
CA ARG A 87 -6.14 -9.56 2.77
C ARG A 87 -7.65 -9.50 2.97
N ALA A 88 -8.11 -9.59 4.22
CA ALA A 88 -9.53 -9.52 4.56
C ALA A 88 -10.11 -8.13 4.25
N ASP A 89 -9.46 -7.06 4.68
CA ASP A 89 -9.83 -5.67 4.38
C ASP A 89 -9.95 -5.44 2.87
N LYS A 90 -8.97 -5.91 2.09
CA LYS A 90 -8.99 -5.78 0.64
C LYS A 90 -10.17 -6.54 0.02
N LYS A 91 -10.43 -7.76 0.49
CA LYS A 91 -11.54 -8.59 0.00
C LYS A 91 -12.89 -7.91 0.27
N LYS A 92 -13.09 -7.46 1.51
CA LYS A 92 -14.29 -6.73 1.92
C LYS A 92 -14.54 -5.48 1.07
N TYR A 93 -13.50 -4.68 0.86
CA TYR A 93 -13.60 -3.48 0.03
C TYR A 93 -13.97 -3.79 -1.44
N VAL A 94 -13.40 -4.85 -2.00
CA VAL A 94 -13.76 -5.29 -3.37
C VAL A 94 -15.21 -5.77 -3.43
N GLU A 95 -15.67 -6.52 -2.43
CA GLU A 95 -17.06 -6.99 -2.33
C GLU A 95 -18.05 -5.81 -2.21
N GLU A 96 -17.76 -4.81 -1.37
CA GLU A 96 -18.58 -3.60 -1.23
C GLU A 96 -18.67 -2.81 -2.54
N LEU A 97 -17.55 -2.66 -3.26
CA LEU A 97 -17.55 -2.03 -4.58
C LEU A 97 -18.35 -2.84 -5.61
N ALA A 98 -18.21 -4.16 -5.61
CA ALA A 98 -18.97 -5.02 -6.53
C ALA A 98 -20.48 -4.92 -6.27
N MET A 99 -20.89 -4.97 -5.00
CA MET A 99 -22.29 -4.80 -4.60
C MET A 99 -22.83 -3.42 -5.01
N THR A 100 -22.02 -2.37 -4.87
CA THR A 100 -22.39 -1.01 -5.30
C THR A 100 -22.57 -0.92 -6.82
N ALA A 101 -21.67 -1.56 -7.58
CA ALA A 101 -21.76 -1.61 -9.04
C ALA A 101 -23.01 -2.37 -9.51
N GLU A 102 -23.34 -3.49 -8.87
CA GLU A 102 -24.55 -4.26 -9.17
C GLU A 102 -25.82 -3.45 -8.92
N LYS A 103 -25.88 -2.75 -7.79
CA LYS A 103 -27.01 -1.86 -7.46
C LYS A 103 -27.16 -0.74 -8.50
N ALA A 104 -26.05 -0.08 -8.86
CA ALA A 104 -26.06 0.96 -9.89
C ALA A 104 -26.51 0.44 -11.25
N ALA A 105 -26.16 -0.81 -11.62
CA ALA A 105 -26.63 -1.45 -12.85
C ALA A 105 -28.15 -1.65 -12.83
N ARG A 106 -28.69 -2.16 -11.72
CA ARG A 106 -30.15 -2.36 -11.54
C ARG A 106 -30.92 -1.04 -11.61
N GLU A 107 -30.36 0.02 -11.04
CA GLU A 107 -30.95 1.38 -11.06
C GLU A 107 -30.66 2.16 -12.36
N ARG A 108 -29.90 1.57 -13.30
CA ARG A 108 -29.42 2.23 -14.54
C ARG A 108 -28.62 3.52 -14.28
N ASN A 109 -27.96 3.64 -13.13
CA ASN A 109 -27.06 4.75 -12.80
C ASN A 109 -25.69 4.55 -13.45
N MET A 110 -25.60 4.86 -14.74
CA MET A 110 -24.40 4.62 -15.55
C MET A 110 -23.16 5.37 -15.05
N LYS A 111 -23.33 6.56 -14.45
CA LYS A 111 -22.21 7.35 -13.92
C LYS A 111 -21.54 6.64 -12.74
N GLN A 112 -22.32 6.20 -11.75
CA GLN A 112 -21.80 5.48 -10.58
C GLN A 112 -21.21 4.12 -10.98
N LEU A 113 -21.84 3.42 -11.93
CA LEU A 113 -21.34 2.14 -12.44
C LEU A 113 -19.96 2.30 -13.09
N HIS A 114 -19.77 3.33 -13.91
CA HIS A 114 -18.48 3.62 -14.54
C HIS A 114 -17.40 3.98 -13.51
N ASP A 115 -17.71 4.87 -12.57
CA ASP A 115 -16.75 5.30 -11.54
C ASP A 115 -16.33 4.14 -10.62
N THR A 116 -17.27 3.27 -10.26
CA THR A 116 -17.03 2.09 -9.41
C THR A 116 -16.21 1.03 -10.16
N THR A 117 -16.53 0.78 -11.43
CA THR A 117 -15.75 -0.12 -12.29
C THR A 117 -14.33 0.39 -12.48
N LYS A 118 -14.14 1.71 -12.64
CA LYS A 118 -12.82 2.35 -12.71
C LYS A 118 -12.02 2.19 -11.40
N LYS A 119 -12.69 2.22 -10.24
CA LYS A 119 -12.06 1.94 -8.94
C LYS A 119 -11.68 0.45 -8.80
N LEU A 120 -12.55 -0.47 -9.22
CA LEU A 120 -12.33 -1.92 -9.18
C LEU A 120 -11.20 -2.38 -10.09
N ALA A 121 -11.14 -1.85 -11.32
CA ALA A 121 -10.09 -2.16 -12.28
C ALA A 121 -8.69 -1.85 -11.72
N GLY A 122 -8.59 -0.96 -10.74
CA GLY A 122 -7.31 -0.47 -10.22
C GLY A 122 -6.56 0.32 -11.29
N LYS A 123 -5.66 1.20 -10.87
CA LYS A 123 -4.72 1.80 -11.83
C LYS A 123 -3.74 0.71 -12.28
N TYR A 124 -4.09 -0.08 -13.28
CA TYR A 124 -3.10 -0.68 -14.17
C TYR A 124 -2.40 0.49 -14.85
N GLY A 125 -1.22 0.84 -14.33
CA GLY A 125 -0.39 1.87 -14.90
C GLY A 125 0.06 1.43 -16.29
N LYS A 126 -0.54 2.05 -17.30
CA LYS A 126 -0.37 1.83 -18.76
C LYS A 126 -0.79 0.41 -19.23
N PRO A 127 -1.59 0.28 -20.30
CA PRO A 127 -1.47 -0.90 -21.13
C PRO A 127 -0.03 -0.93 -21.65
N GLU A 128 0.73 -1.98 -21.34
CA GLU A 128 2.13 -2.16 -21.76
C GLU A 128 2.28 -2.21 -23.29
N ARG A 129 1.17 -2.37 -24.02
CA ARG A 129 1.15 -2.41 -25.48
C ARG A 129 0.22 -1.33 -26.02
N PRO A 130 0.75 -0.35 -26.79
CA PRO A 130 -0.04 0.41 -27.74
C PRO A 130 -0.79 -0.56 -28.67
N VAL A 131 -2.03 -0.24 -29.03
CA VAL A 131 -2.73 -0.96 -30.08
C VAL A 131 -1.92 -0.78 -31.36
N LYS A 132 -1.51 -1.90 -31.96
CA LYS A 132 -0.77 -1.91 -33.21
C LYS A 132 -1.74 -2.08 -34.38
N ASP A 133 -1.45 -1.43 -35.49
CA ASP A 133 -2.09 -1.74 -36.77
C ASP A 133 -1.63 -3.12 -37.30
N LYS A 134 -2.14 -3.53 -38.45
CA LYS A 134 -1.79 -4.81 -39.09
C LYS A 134 -0.33 -4.87 -39.56
N GLU A 135 0.37 -3.73 -39.58
CA GLU A 135 1.76 -3.57 -40.02
C GLU A 135 2.72 -3.46 -38.83
N GLY A 136 2.21 -3.47 -37.59
CA GLY A 136 2.99 -3.47 -36.36
C GLY A 136 3.33 -2.08 -35.80
N GLY A 137 2.84 -1.00 -36.41
CA GLY A 137 3.04 0.38 -35.99
C GLY A 137 2.13 0.80 -34.82
N PRO A 138 2.60 1.65 -33.88
CA PRO A 138 1.76 2.17 -32.80
C PRO A 138 0.76 3.21 -33.33
N ILE A 139 -0.55 2.98 -33.12
CA ILE A 139 -1.60 3.93 -33.55
C ILE A 139 -1.61 5.11 -32.57
N THR A 140 -1.03 6.24 -32.98
CA THR A 140 -0.95 7.48 -32.19
C THR A 140 -2.08 8.47 -32.48
N GLU A 141 -2.95 8.19 -33.46
CA GLU A 141 -3.94 9.15 -33.95
C GLU A 141 -5.38 8.79 -33.53
N THR A 142 -6.00 9.67 -32.75
CA THR A 142 -7.27 9.44 -32.04
C THR A 142 -8.48 9.30 -32.97
N GLN A 143 -8.37 9.71 -34.24
CA GLN A 143 -9.46 9.65 -35.23
C GLN A 143 -9.73 8.22 -35.72
N GLN A 144 -8.72 7.35 -35.82
CA GLN A 144 -8.89 5.98 -36.33
C GLN A 144 -9.54 5.02 -35.32
N GLN A 145 -9.53 5.34 -34.03
CA GLN A 145 -10.05 4.48 -32.98
C GLN A 145 -11.59 4.51 -32.83
N ARG A 146 -12.26 5.51 -33.45
CA ARG A 146 -13.71 5.72 -33.31
C ARG A 146 -14.57 4.98 -34.34
N ASN A 147 -13.98 4.40 -35.38
CA ASN A 147 -14.71 3.65 -36.40
C ASN A 147 -14.50 2.14 -36.20
N ARG A 148 -15.16 1.61 -35.18
CA ARG A 148 -15.59 0.22 -35.11
C ARG A 148 -16.96 0.16 -34.45
#